data_AF-A0A924AM69-F1
#
_entry.id   AF-A0A924AM69-F1
#
_cell.length_a   1.000
_cell.length_b   1.000
_cell.length_c   1.000
_cell.angle_alpha   90.00
_cell.angle_beta   90.00
_cell.angle_gamma   90.00
#
_symmetry.space_group_name_H-M   'P 1'
#
loop_
_entity.id
_entity.type
_entity.pdbx_description
1 polymer ?
#
loop_
_entity_poly.entity_id
_entity_poly.type
_entity_poly.pdbx_seq_one_letter_code
_entity_poly.pdbx_strand_id
1 'polypeptide(L)'
;MKLAAIQMVSATCVQANLAAAHQLLCEAAAQGAEVAVLPEYFCIMGLKDTDKLALRETFGDGAIQGFLSRTAKELGLWIVGGTLPLASGDPGRARNSSLAFAPSGVCVARYDKVHLFRFTDGREAYDETRVLQPG
;
A
#
# COMPACT_ATOMS: atom_id res chain seq x y z
N MET A 1 -18.29 -15.88 -3.18
CA MET A 1 -16.99 -15.25 -2.97
C MET A 1 -16.22 -15.10 -4.27
N LYS A 2 -16.36 -13.94 -4.92
CA LYS A 2 -15.55 -13.53 -6.08
C LYS A 2 -14.45 -12.58 -5.62
N LEU A 3 -13.24 -12.74 -6.14
CA LEU A 3 -12.08 -11.92 -5.78
C LEU A 3 -11.48 -11.26 -7.02
N ALA A 4 -10.96 -10.04 -6.85
CA ALA A 4 -10.23 -9.31 -7.87
C ALA A 4 -8.77 -9.08 -7.42
N ALA A 5 -7.83 -9.52 -8.25
CA ALA A 5 -6.43 -9.11 -8.14
C ALA A 5 -6.23 -7.88 -9.03
N ILE A 6 -5.92 -6.74 -8.43
CA ILE A 6 -5.78 -5.48 -9.14
C ILE A 6 -4.33 -5.34 -9.62
N GLN A 7 -4.16 -4.97 -10.89
CA GLN A 7 -2.87 -4.59 -11.46
C GLN A 7 -2.95 -3.15 -11.94
N MET A 8 -1.96 -2.35 -11.58
CA MET A 8 -1.84 -0.95 -12.00
C MET A 8 -0.38 -0.54 -12.13
N VAL A 9 -0.14 0.59 -12.80
CA VAL A 9 1.18 1.21 -12.89
C VAL A 9 1.21 2.40 -11.94
N SER A 10 1.87 2.23 -10.78
CA SER A 10 2.05 3.30 -9.81
C SER A 10 3.16 4.24 -10.25
N ALA A 11 2.93 5.54 -10.07
CA ALA A 11 3.87 6.62 -10.38
C ALA A 11 4.19 7.46 -9.14
N THR A 12 4.82 8.61 -9.32
CA THR A 12 5.26 9.49 -8.23
C THR A 12 4.14 10.32 -7.61
N CYS A 13 3.00 10.51 -8.30
CA CYS A 13 1.87 11.30 -7.81
C CYS A 13 0.86 10.42 -7.06
N VAL A 14 0.84 10.55 -5.73
CA VAL A 14 -0.10 9.78 -4.87
C VAL A 14 -1.54 9.94 -5.33
N GLN A 15 -2.01 11.15 -5.57
CA GLN A 15 -3.42 11.38 -5.92
C GLN A 15 -3.81 10.74 -7.26
N ALA A 16 -2.92 10.77 -8.25
CA ALA A 16 -3.14 10.08 -9.53
C ALA A 16 -3.23 8.56 -9.34
N ASN A 17 -2.35 7.99 -8.50
CA ASN A 17 -2.36 6.57 -8.18
C ASN A 17 -3.65 6.16 -7.44
N LEU A 18 -4.09 6.95 -6.44
CA LEU A 18 -5.33 6.67 -5.72
C LEU A 18 -6.55 6.74 -6.67
N ALA A 19 -6.57 7.70 -7.60
CA ALA A 19 -7.63 7.79 -8.61
C ALA A 19 -7.65 6.56 -9.54
N ALA A 20 -6.49 6.11 -10.02
CA ALA A 20 -6.39 4.90 -10.85
C ALA A 20 -6.80 3.63 -10.07
N ALA A 21 -6.35 3.50 -8.82
CA ALA A 21 -6.77 2.40 -7.95
C ALA A 21 -8.28 2.40 -7.72
N HIS A 22 -8.88 3.57 -7.50
CA HIS A 22 -10.33 3.72 -7.32
C HIS A 22 -11.11 3.23 -8.55
N GLN A 23 -10.71 3.63 -9.75
CA GLN A 23 -11.35 3.19 -10.99
C GLN A 23 -11.36 1.66 -11.11
N LEU A 24 -10.21 1.02 -10.87
CA LEU A 24 -10.08 -0.44 -10.93
C LEU A 24 -10.89 -1.15 -9.83
N LEU A 25 -11.00 -0.55 -8.63
CA LEU A 25 -11.84 -1.06 -7.55
C LEU A 25 -13.33 -0.95 -7.88
N CYS A 26 -13.77 0.16 -8.49
CA CYS A 26 -15.14 0.31 -8.98
C CYS A 26 -15.47 -0.74 -10.04
N GLU A 27 -14.57 -1.00 -10.98
CA GLU A 27 -14.75 -2.05 -12.00
C GLU A 27 -14.86 -3.44 -11.37
N ALA A 28 -14.02 -3.74 -10.38
CA ALA A 28 -14.09 -4.99 -9.63
C ALA A 28 -15.43 -5.15 -8.90
N ALA A 29 -15.91 -4.10 -8.22
CA ALA A 29 -17.20 -4.09 -7.55
C ALA A 29 -18.37 -4.27 -8.53
N ALA A 30 -18.35 -3.56 -9.67
CA ALA A 30 -19.36 -3.71 -10.72
C ALA A 30 -19.40 -5.12 -11.32
N GLN A 31 -18.27 -5.82 -11.32
CA GLN A 31 -18.17 -7.22 -11.72
C GLN A 31 -18.55 -8.20 -10.58
N GLY A 32 -18.99 -7.71 -9.42
CA GLY A 32 -19.43 -8.51 -8.29
C GLY A 32 -18.31 -9.09 -7.45
N ALA A 33 -17.11 -8.49 -7.45
CA ALA A 33 -16.07 -8.86 -6.49
C ALA A 33 -16.55 -8.53 -5.06
N GLU A 34 -16.17 -9.37 -4.10
CA GLU A 34 -16.40 -9.16 -2.66
C GLU A 34 -15.08 -8.80 -1.95
N VAL A 35 -13.95 -9.18 -2.55
CA VAL A 35 -12.59 -8.90 -2.09
C VAL A 35 -11.76 -8.35 -3.25
N ALA A 36 -10.99 -7.30 -3.00
CA ALA A 36 -10.03 -6.73 -3.94
C ALA A 36 -8.64 -6.58 -3.30
N VAL A 37 -7.60 -6.98 -4.03
CA VAL A 37 -6.20 -6.92 -3.58
C VAL A 37 -5.43 -5.96 -4.47
N LEU A 38 -4.87 -4.90 -3.87
CA LEU A 38 -4.01 -3.93 -4.53
C LEU A 38 -2.53 -4.40 -4.53
N PRO A 39 -1.73 -4.02 -5.55
CA PRO A 39 -0.34 -4.46 -5.68
C PRO A 39 0.61 -3.70 -4.74
N GLU A 40 1.77 -4.27 -4.42
CA GLU A 40 2.83 -3.58 -3.65
C GLU A 40 3.03 -2.14 -4.13
N TYR A 41 3.11 -1.18 -3.21
CA TYR A 41 3.27 0.23 -3.53
C TYR A 41 2.23 0.84 -4.49
N PHE A 42 0.98 0.36 -4.47
CA PHE A 42 -0.11 0.92 -5.28
C PHE A 42 -0.20 2.45 -5.21
N CYS A 43 0.09 3.03 -4.03
CA CYS A 43 -0.05 4.45 -3.75
C CYS A 43 1.13 5.32 -4.19
N ILE A 44 2.34 4.76 -4.36
CA ILE A 44 3.51 5.51 -4.87
C ILE A 44 4.62 4.60 -5.38
N MET A 45 5.17 4.94 -6.55
CA MET A 45 6.51 4.53 -6.97
C MET A 45 7.44 5.75 -6.96
N GLY A 46 8.36 5.81 -6.00
CA GLY A 46 9.31 6.92 -5.84
C GLY A 46 10.40 6.92 -6.92
N LEU A 47 11.03 8.07 -7.15
CA LEU A 47 12.26 8.15 -7.95
C LEU A 47 13.48 7.70 -7.15
N LYS A 48 13.39 7.82 -5.83
CA LYS A 48 14.40 7.37 -4.87
C LYS A 48 13.75 6.61 -3.73
N ASP A 49 14.52 5.70 -3.14
CA ASP A 49 14.12 4.95 -1.96
C ASP A 49 13.78 5.84 -0.75
N THR A 50 14.29 7.07 -0.68
CA THR A 50 13.96 8.01 0.40
C THR A 50 12.59 8.65 0.24
N ASP A 51 11.98 8.63 -0.94
CA ASP A 51 10.73 9.36 -1.21
C ASP A 51 9.58 8.81 -0.34
N LYS A 52 9.60 7.51 -0.02
CA LYS A 52 8.62 6.88 0.88
C LYS A 52 8.70 7.40 2.31
N LEU A 53 9.83 7.97 2.74
CA LEU A 53 9.97 8.56 4.08
C LEU A 53 9.14 9.83 4.23
N ALA A 54 9.02 10.63 3.17
CA ALA A 54 8.22 11.86 3.17
C ALA A 54 6.70 11.58 3.15
N LEU A 55 6.30 10.41 2.70
CA LEU A 55 4.90 10.01 2.54
C LEU A 55 4.43 8.96 3.54
N ARG A 56 5.29 8.57 4.48
CA ARG A 56 4.93 7.59 5.48
C ARG A 56 3.79 8.14 6.34
N GLU A 57 2.76 7.33 6.51
CA GLU A 57 1.61 7.70 7.33
C GLU A 57 1.75 7.17 8.75
N THR A 58 1.16 7.87 9.72
CA THR A 58 0.97 7.30 11.05
C THR A 58 -0.09 6.22 10.96
N PHE A 59 0.08 5.09 11.64
CA PHE A 59 -0.95 4.06 11.60
C PHE A 59 -2.29 4.57 12.17
N GLY A 60 -3.37 4.38 11.41
CA GLY A 60 -4.70 4.92 11.70
C GLY A 60 -4.93 6.35 11.21
N ASP A 61 -3.92 7.02 10.67
CA ASP A 61 -3.99 8.43 10.26
C ASP A 61 -3.19 8.71 8.98
N GLY A 62 -3.92 9.04 7.91
CA GLY A 62 -3.33 9.44 6.64
C GLY A 62 -4.28 9.36 5.45
N ALA A 63 -3.88 9.99 4.36
CA ALA A 63 -4.69 10.11 3.15
C ALA A 63 -4.90 8.77 2.44
N ILE A 64 -3.86 7.92 2.39
CA ILE A 64 -3.88 6.58 1.77
C ILE A 64 -4.75 5.64 2.61
N GLN A 65 -4.58 5.63 3.93
CA GLN A 65 -5.44 4.87 4.84
C GLN A 65 -6.90 5.34 4.78
N GLY A 66 -7.13 6.66 4.78
CA GLY A 66 -8.45 7.23 4.62
C GLY A 66 -9.09 6.88 3.28
N PHE A 67 -8.30 6.84 2.20
CA PHE A 67 -8.75 6.37 0.89
C PHE A 67 -9.21 4.91 0.93
N LEU A 68 -8.40 4.00 1.49
CA LEU A 68 -8.74 2.58 1.60
C LEU A 68 -10.01 2.37 2.43
N SER A 69 -10.11 3.05 3.58
CA SER A 69 -11.29 3.00 4.46
C SER A 69 -12.56 3.47 3.76
N ARG A 70 -12.53 4.64 3.12
CA ARG A 70 -13.70 5.20 2.41
C ARG A 70 -14.10 4.33 1.23
N THR A 71 -13.13 3.89 0.42
CA THR A 71 -13.41 3.09 -0.78
C THR A 71 -13.97 1.71 -0.43
N ALA A 72 -13.44 1.06 0.62
CA ALA A 72 -13.98 -0.21 1.11
C ALA A 72 -15.45 -0.07 1.53
N LYS A 73 -15.78 1.02 2.23
CA LYS A 73 -17.14 1.33 2.66
C LYS A 73 -18.08 1.69 1.50
N GLU A 74 -17.61 2.52 0.58
CA GLU A 74 -18.38 2.97 -0.58
C GLU A 74 -18.75 1.80 -1.50
N LEU A 75 -17.80 0.91 -1.77
CA LEU A 75 -17.98 -0.19 -2.71
C LEU A 75 -18.46 -1.49 -2.04
N GLY A 76 -18.56 -1.52 -0.71
CA GLY A 76 -18.90 -2.73 0.04
C GLY A 76 -17.86 -3.85 -0.11
N LEU A 77 -16.59 -3.50 -0.33
CA LEU A 77 -15.50 -4.44 -0.59
C LEU A 77 -14.66 -4.69 0.65
N TRP A 78 -14.17 -5.92 0.79
CA TRP A 78 -12.93 -6.16 1.51
C TRP A 78 -11.75 -5.69 0.65
N ILE A 79 -10.92 -4.79 1.15
CA ILE A 79 -9.76 -4.27 0.41
C ILE A 79 -8.47 -4.62 1.14
N VAL A 80 -7.56 -5.30 0.45
CA VAL A 80 -6.17 -5.48 0.89
C VAL A 80 -5.32 -4.42 0.18
N GLY A 81 -4.93 -3.39 0.91
CA GLY A 81 -4.03 -2.33 0.48
C GLY A 81 -2.58 -2.80 0.57
N GLY A 82 -2.16 -3.65 -0.36
CA GLY A 82 -0.76 -3.98 -0.56
C GLY A 82 -0.06 -2.79 -1.19
N THR A 83 1.18 -2.47 -0.87
CA THR A 83 1.59 -2.05 0.47
C THR A 83 1.68 -0.51 0.47
N LEU A 84 1.80 0.11 1.65
CA LEU A 84 2.01 1.54 1.82
C LEU A 84 3.09 1.81 2.89
N PRO A 85 3.82 2.95 2.80
CA PRO A 85 4.77 3.32 3.82
C PRO A 85 4.05 3.78 5.10
N LEU A 86 4.34 3.12 6.22
CA LEU A 86 3.93 3.58 7.54
C LEU A 86 5.13 4.08 8.35
N ALA A 87 4.90 5.02 9.26
CA ALA A 87 5.90 5.45 10.22
C ALA A 87 6.39 4.24 11.04
N SER A 88 7.71 4.19 11.23
CA SER A 88 8.36 3.21 12.09
C SER A 88 8.77 3.84 13.43
N GLY A 89 9.45 3.07 14.29
CA GLY A 89 10.05 3.64 15.50
C GLY A 89 11.31 4.48 15.22
N ASP A 90 11.87 4.37 14.02
CA ASP A 90 13.03 5.10 13.54
C ASP A 90 12.60 6.17 12.51
N PRO A 91 12.81 7.47 12.74
CA PRO A 91 12.48 8.54 11.78
C PRO A 91 13.19 8.42 10.42
N GLY A 92 14.31 7.69 10.37
CA GLY A 92 15.06 7.40 9.14
C GLY A 92 14.48 6.23 8.34
N ARG A 93 13.51 5.49 8.87
CA ARG A 93 12.93 4.29 8.24
C ARG A 93 11.42 4.29 8.26
N ALA A 94 10.82 3.73 7.21
CA ALA A 94 9.39 3.41 7.17
C ALA A 94 9.20 1.89 7.35
N ARG A 95 7.98 1.46 7.66
CA ARG A 95 7.56 0.07 7.48
C ARG A 95 6.84 -0.05 6.15
N ASN A 96 7.10 -1.14 5.44
CA ASN A 96 6.35 -1.48 4.24
C ASN A 96 5.17 -2.34 4.67
N SER A 97 3.98 -1.74 4.78
CA SER A 97 2.84 -2.35 5.46
C SER A 97 1.71 -2.65 4.49
N SER A 98 1.11 -3.82 4.61
CA SER A 98 -0.16 -4.17 3.97
C SER A 98 -1.29 -4.04 5.00
N LEU A 99 -2.33 -3.29 4.66
CA LEU A 99 -3.51 -3.11 5.52
C LEU A 99 -4.73 -3.79 4.88
N ALA A 100 -5.58 -4.41 5.70
CA ALA A 100 -6.85 -4.97 5.24
C ALA A 100 -8.02 -4.19 5.84
N PHE A 101 -8.93 -3.75 4.99
CA PHE A 101 -10.14 -3.01 5.36
C PHE A 101 -11.38 -3.84 5.07
N ALA A 102 -12.30 -3.86 6.03
CA ALA A 102 -13.61 -4.47 5.88
C ALA A 102 -14.57 -3.57 5.07
N PRO A 103 -15.68 -4.11 4.54
CA PRO A 103 -16.75 -3.33 3.91
C PRO A 103 -17.38 -2.25 4.80
N SER A 104 -17.13 -2.26 6.11
CA SER A 104 -17.51 -1.18 7.02
C SER A 104 -16.57 0.04 6.95
N GLY A 105 -15.44 -0.09 6.28
CA GLY A 105 -14.32 0.86 6.27
C GLY A 105 -13.36 0.68 7.46
N VAL A 106 -13.56 -0.31 8.32
CA VAL A 106 -12.68 -0.58 9.46
C VAL A 106 -11.42 -1.32 9.01
N CYS A 107 -10.24 -0.85 9.44
CA CYS A 107 -9.00 -1.61 9.29
C CYS A 107 -9.02 -2.81 10.23
N VAL A 108 -9.04 -4.02 9.69
CA VAL A 108 -9.17 -5.27 10.45
C VAL A 108 -7.84 -6.03 10.60
N ALA A 109 -6.86 -5.75 9.74
CA ALA A 109 -5.55 -6.38 9.83
C ALA A 109 -4.44 -5.48 9.30
N ARG A 110 -3.25 -5.71 9.80
CA ARG A 110 -2.00 -5.09 9.37
C ARG A 110 -0.92 -6.16 9.32
N TYR A 111 -0.14 -6.14 8.25
CA TYR A 111 1.07 -6.93 8.10
C TYR A 111 2.23 -6.00 7.74
N ASP A 112 3.35 -6.13 8.41
CA ASP A 112 4.57 -5.39 8.10
C ASP A 112 5.57 -6.35 7.45
N LYS A 113 6.15 -5.97 6.30
CA LYS A 113 7.09 -6.81 5.52
C LYS A 113 8.27 -7.23 6.42
N VAL A 114 8.35 -8.53 6.71
CA VAL A 114 9.38 -9.11 7.59
C VAL A 114 10.70 -9.31 6.85
N HIS A 115 10.63 -9.81 5.62
CA HIS A 115 11.80 -10.12 4.79
C HIS A 115 12.08 -8.96 3.83
N LEU A 116 13.16 -8.23 4.10
CA LEU A 116 13.62 -7.12 3.26
C LEU A 116 14.74 -7.61 2.34
N PHE A 117 14.72 -7.13 1.10
CA PHE A 117 15.67 -7.50 0.08
C PHE A 117 17.00 -6.76 0.25
N ARG A 118 18.08 -7.51 0.13
CA ARG A 118 19.45 -7.01 0.11
C ARG A 118 20.27 -7.84 -0.87
N PHE A 119 21.10 -7.17 -1.65
CA PHE A 119 21.99 -7.78 -2.63
C PHE A 119 23.28 -6.98 -2.77
N THR A 120 24.39 -7.68 -3.04
CA THR A 120 25.62 -7.08 -3.56
C THR A 120 26.41 -8.10 -4.38
N ASP A 121 27.05 -7.66 -5.45
CA ASP A 121 28.00 -8.44 -6.25
C ASP A 121 29.42 -7.84 -6.27
N GLY A 122 29.67 -6.83 -5.43
CA GLY A 122 30.92 -6.07 -5.38
C GLY A 122 31.01 -4.88 -6.35
N ARG A 123 30.10 -4.76 -7.32
CA ARG A 123 29.96 -3.59 -8.21
C ARG A 123 28.67 -2.83 -7.96
N GLU A 124 27.60 -3.57 -7.73
CA GLU A 124 26.28 -3.08 -7.40
C GLU A 124 25.92 -3.53 -5.99
N ALA A 125 25.12 -2.69 -5.34
CA ALA A 125 24.59 -2.98 -4.02
C ALA A 125 23.20 -2.37 -3.91
N TYR A 126 22.28 -3.16 -3.36
CA TYR A 126 20.94 -2.71 -3.01
C TYR A 126 20.60 -3.21 -1.62
N ASP A 127 20.00 -2.34 -0.81
CA ASP A 127 19.66 -2.65 0.58
C ASP A 127 18.41 -1.88 1.01
N GLU A 128 17.27 -2.57 0.98
CA GLU A 128 15.98 -2.02 1.43
C GLU A 128 16.06 -1.53 2.89
N THR A 129 16.90 -2.16 3.72
CA THR A 129 16.98 -1.87 5.17
C THR A 129 17.53 -0.48 5.48
N ARG A 130 18.10 0.22 4.49
CA ARG A 130 18.56 1.61 4.63
C ARG A 130 17.41 2.57 4.92
N VAL A 131 16.22 2.27 4.42
CA VAL A 131 15.03 3.13 4.48
C VAL A 131 13.80 2.38 4.98
N LEU A 132 13.88 1.05 5.13
CA LEU A 132 12.81 0.21 5.66
C LEU A 132 13.22 -0.49 6.96
N GLN A 133 12.29 -0.51 7.92
CA GLN A 133 12.38 -1.33 9.13
C GLN A 133 11.57 -2.61 8.92
N PRO A 134 12.15 -3.80 9.15
CA PRO A 134 11.42 -5.06 9.06
C PRO A 134 10.31 -5.14 10.12
N GLY A 135 9.26 -5.88 9.77
CA GLY A 135 8.14 -6.30 10.64
C GLY A 135 8.58 -6.75 12.01
#